data_AF-A0A536M0L5-F1
#
_entry.id   AF-A0A536M0L5-F1
#
_cell.length_a   1.000
_cell.length_b   1.000
_cell.length_c   1.000
_cell.angle_alpha   90.00
_cell.angle_beta   90.00
_cell.angle_gamma   90.00
#
_symmetry.space_group_name_H-M   'P 1'
#
loop_
_entity.id
_entity.type
_entity.pdbx_description
1 polymer ?
#
loop_
_entity_poly.entity_id
_entity_poly.type
_entity_poly.pdbx_seq_one_letter_code
_entity_poly.pdbx_strand_id
1 'polypeptide(L)'
;MSDQLLTVREVAHQCRRSEETVRRWIWSGKLPARKLGNQLFISVDDVSRLGHQDTEPTRESRRRYTRDELLHQLEEDQELSLETLATYGPIDVAGLVRQVREGA
;
A
#
# COMPACT_ATOMS: atom_id res chain seq x y z
N MET A 1 -3.46 33.35 -4.30
CA MET A 1 -3.37 31.91 -4.62
C MET A 1 -1.89 31.56 -4.59
N SER A 2 -1.49 30.79 -3.58
CA SER A 2 -0.09 30.65 -3.19
C SER A 2 0.65 29.76 -4.19
N ASP A 3 1.62 30.33 -4.92
CA ASP A 3 2.55 29.60 -5.80
C ASP A 3 3.59 28.85 -4.94
N GLN A 4 3.10 28.03 -4.02
CA GLN A 4 3.93 27.37 -3.04
C GLN A 4 4.47 26.08 -3.66
N LEU A 5 5.79 26.03 -3.76
CA LEU A 5 6.54 24.88 -4.27
C LEU A 5 6.96 24.03 -3.08
N LEU A 6 6.53 22.76 -3.08
CA LEU A 6 6.86 21.77 -2.07
C LEU A 6 7.98 20.87 -2.57
N THR A 7 8.89 20.50 -1.68
CA THR A 7 9.87 19.45 -1.94
C THR A 7 9.21 18.07 -1.93
N VAL A 8 9.88 17.09 -2.54
CA VAL A 8 9.46 15.67 -2.51
C VAL A 8 9.11 15.19 -1.09
N ARG A 9 9.88 15.63 -0.09
CA ARG A 9 9.69 15.24 1.31
C ARG A 9 8.43 15.84 1.92
N GLU A 10 8.15 17.10 1.63
CA GLU A 10 6.91 17.76 2.08
C GLU A 10 5.68 17.15 1.42
N VAL A 11 5.77 16.84 0.12
CA VAL A 11 4.71 16.12 -0.60
C VAL A 11 4.48 14.73 -0.01
N ALA A 12 5.54 14.01 0.35
CA ALA A 12 5.44 12.71 1.00
C ALA A 12 4.70 12.80 2.34
N HIS A 13 5.01 13.81 3.16
CA HIS A 13 4.30 14.07 4.42
C HIS A 13 2.84 14.43 4.19
N GLN A 14 2.54 15.29 3.21
CA GLN A 14 1.18 15.73 2.91
C GLN A 14 0.31 14.58 2.38
N CYS A 15 0.88 13.70 1.56
CA CYS A 15 0.20 12.52 1.04
C CYS A 15 0.24 11.30 1.99
N ARG A 16 0.94 11.40 3.15
CA ARG A 16 1.25 10.27 4.05
C ARG A 16 1.83 9.05 3.32
N ARG A 17 2.71 9.27 2.34
CA ARG A 17 3.39 8.22 1.57
C ARG A 17 4.90 8.31 1.74
N SER A 18 5.62 7.30 1.28
CA SER A 18 7.09 7.34 1.24
C SER A 18 7.57 8.29 0.14
N GLU A 19 8.73 8.91 0.35
CA GLU A 19 9.41 9.72 -0.68
C GLU A 19 9.63 8.93 -1.97
N GLU A 20 9.89 7.63 -1.85
CA GLU A 20 10.06 6.72 -2.99
C GLU A 20 8.79 6.59 -3.83
N THR A 21 7.61 6.61 -3.20
CA THR A 21 6.32 6.62 -3.92
C THR A 21 6.16 7.92 -4.70
N VAL A 22 6.55 9.05 -4.10
CA VAL A 22 6.49 10.36 -4.74
C VAL A 22 7.47 10.42 -5.93
N ARG A 23 8.71 9.94 -5.76
CA ARG A 23 9.68 9.82 -6.86
C ARG A 23 9.14 8.95 -8.00
N ARG A 24 8.51 7.83 -7.67
CA ARG A 24 7.87 6.94 -8.65
C ARG A 24 6.76 7.64 -9.41
N TRP A 25 5.94 8.46 -8.75
CA TRP A 25 4.91 9.26 -9.43
C TRP A 25 5.50 10.28 -10.39
N ILE A 26 6.60 10.91 -10.01
CA ILE A 26 7.33 11.85 -10.87
C ILE A 26 7.87 11.13 -12.10
N TRP A 27 8.51 9.97 -11.94
CA TRP A 27 9.03 9.18 -13.07
C TRP A 27 7.93 8.59 -13.94
N SER A 28 6.80 8.23 -13.35
CA SER A 28 5.62 7.73 -14.08
C SER A 28 4.84 8.85 -14.78
N GLY A 29 5.23 10.13 -14.58
CA GLY A 29 4.52 11.28 -15.13
C GLY A 29 3.17 11.59 -14.47
N LYS A 30 2.84 10.93 -13.35
CA LYS A 30 1.60 11.17 -12.58
C LYS A 30 1.64 12.49 -11.81
N LEU A 31 2.83 12.93 -11.42
CA LEU A 31 3.03 14.16 -10.65
C LEU A 31 4.02 15.07 -11.39
N PRO A 32 3.59 16.24 -11.88
CA PRO A 32 4.50 17.18 -12.51
C PRO A 32 5.45 17.76 -11.48
N ALA A 33 6.75 17.52 -11.64
CA ALA A 33 7.79 18.12 -10.83
C ALA A 33 8.64 19.09 -11.67
N ARG A 34 8.92 20.25 -11.09
CA ARG A 34 9.87 21.23 -11.60
C ARG A 34 11.23 20.98 -10.95
N LYS A 35 12.25 20.77 -11.78
CA LYS A 35 13.64 20.68 -11.30
C LYS A 35 14.16 22.09 -11.06
N LEU A 36 14.49 22.41 -9.81
CA LEU A 36 15.11 23.66 -9.41
C LEU A 36 16.50 23.34 -8.84
N GLY A 37 17.54 23.56 -9.65
CA GLY A 37 18.90 23.14 -9.33
C GLY A 37 19.02 21.62 -9.23
N ASN A 38 19.37 21.11 -8.04
CA ASN A 38 19.50 19.68 -7.75
C ASN A 38 18.27 19.06 -7.07
N GLN A 39 17.23 19.84 -6.81
CA GLN A 39 16.03 19.36 -6.12
C GLN A 39 14.80 19.38 -7.04
N LEU A 40 13.86 18.48 -6.76
CA LEU A 40 12.57 18.39 -7.41
C LEU A 40 11.52 19.08 -6.53
N PHE A 41 10.84 20.05 -7.12
CA PHE A 41 9.76 20.81 -6.50
C PHE A 41 8.44 20.52 -7.20
N ILE A 42 7.37 20.42 -6.42
CA ILE A 42 6.01 20.14 -6.90
C ILE A 42 5.10 21.26 -6.40
N SER A 43 4.21 21.76 -7.24
CA SER A 43 3.24 22.79 -6.84
C SER A 43 2.20 22.20 -5.89
N VAL A 44 1.80 22.92 -4.84
CA VAL A 44 0.72 22.48 -3.93
C VAL A 44 -0.57 22.15 -4.68
N ASP A 45 -0.87 22.89 -5.74
CA ASP A 45 -2.06 22.68 -6.58
C ASP A 45 -2.04 21.30 -7.26
N ASP A 46 -0.87 20.86 -7.72
CA ASP A 46 -0.66 19.55 -8.34
C ASP A 46 -0.75 18.42 -7.31
N VAL A 47 -0.21 18.62 -6.11
CA VAL A 47 -0.33 17.67 -4.99
C VAL A 47 -1.79 17.51 -4.56
N SER A 48 -2.54 18.60 -4.51
CA SER A 48 -3.96 18.59 -4.11
C SER A 48 -4.82 17.89 -5.15
N ARG A 49 -4.52 18.07 -6.45
CA ARG A 49 -5.15 17.31 -7.54
C ARG A 49 -4.86 15.82 -7.44
N LEU A 50 -3.62 15.45 -7.13
CA LEU A 50 -3.20 14.06 -7.00
C LEU A 50 -3.86 13.36 -5.79
N GLY A 51 -3.94 14.05 -4.64
CA GLY A 51 -4.55 13.49 -3.42
C GLY A 51 -6.00 13.01 -3.63
N HIS A 52 -6.77 13.67 -4.49
CA HIS A 52 -8.13 13.24 -4.83
C HIS A 52 -8.16 12.00 -5.74
N GLN A 53 -7.09 11.75 -6.52
CA GLN A 53 -7.00 10.65 -7.49
C GLN A 53 -6.36 9.39 -6.88
N ASP A 54 -5.41 9.53 -5.96
CA ASP A 54 -4.77 8.40 -5.26
C ASP A 54 -5.52 7.94 -4.00
N THR A 55 -6.57 8.68 -3.58
CA THR A 55 -7.52 8.21 -2.56
C THR A 55 -8.45 7.12 -3.12
N GLU A 56 -8.53 6.98 -4.45
CA GLU A 56 -9.08 5.79 -5.05
C GLU A 56 -8.05 4.67 -4.86
N PRO A 57 -8.32 3.62 -4.02
CA PRO A 57 -7.47 2.45 -4.01
C PRO A 57 -7.30 1.99 -5.45
N THR A 58 -6.05 2.03 -5.92
CA THR A 58 -5.63 1.49 -7.21
C THR A 58 -6.25 0.10 -7.36
N ARG A 59 -6.52 -0.35 -8.59
CA ARG A 59 -7.18 -1.65 -8.88
C ARG A 59 -6.67 -2.85 -8.05
N GLU A 60 -5.42 -2.83 -7.55
CA GLU A 60 -4.88 -3.81 -6.59
C GLU A 60 -5.51 -3.76 -5.19
N SER A 61 -5.93 -2.60 -4.69
CA SER A 61 -6.48 -2.40 -3.35
C SER A 61 -8.02 -2.46 -3.31
N ARG A 62 -8.65 -2.86 -4.42
CA ARG A 62 -10.10 -2.79 -4.61
C ARG A 62 -10.63 -4.05 -5.28
N ARG A 63 -10.26 -5.24 -4.79
CA ARG A 63 -11.28 -6.30 -4.74
C ARG A 63 -12.32 -5.83 -3.74
N ARG A 64 -13.29 -5.05 -4.23
CA ARG A 64 -14.60 -4.93 -3.59
C ARG A 64 -15.23 -6.31 -3.76
N TYR A 65 -14.88 -7.22 -2.87
CA TYR A 65 -15.64 -8.44 -2.74
C TYR A 65 -17.05 -8.03 -2.34
N THR A 66 -18.02 -8.47 -3.12
CA THR A 66 -19.41 -8.48 -2.69
C THR A 66 -19.52 -9.32 -1.42
N ARG A 67 -20.56 -9.06 -0.62
CA ARG A 67 -20.82 -9.84 0.60
C ARG A 67 -20.81 -11.35 0.34
N ASP A 68 -21.30 -11.76 -0.82
CA ASP A 68 -21.31 -13.15 -1.29
C ASP A 68 -19.89 -13.70 -1.51
N GLU A 69 -19.03 -12.95 -2.21
CA GLU A 69 -17.65 -13.40 -2.44
C GLU A 69 -16.82 -13.44 -1.14
N LEU A 70 -17.11 -12.56 -0.15
CA LEU A 70 -16.51 -12.66 1.18
C LEU A 70 -17.00 -13.88 1.97
N LEU A 71 -18.27 -14.24 1.83
CA LEU A 71 -18.84 -15.43 2.48
C LEU A 71 -18.24 -16.70 1.88
N HIS A 72 -18.18 -16.77 0.55
CA HIS A 72 -17.56 -17.90 -0.15
C HIS A 72 -16.09 -18.08 0.25
N GLN A 73 -15.34 -16.98 0.33
CA GLN A 73 -13.94 -17.04 0.74
C GLN A 73 -13.76 -17.46 2.22
N LEU A 74 -14.70 -17.10 3.10
CA LEU A 74 -14.70 -17.55 4.51
C LEU A 74 -15.12 -19.02 4.68
N GLU A 75 -15.99 -19.52 3.80
CA GLU A 75 -16.35 -20.95 3.73
C GLU A 75 -15.15 -21.75 3.24
N GLU A 76 -14.50 -21.31 2.16
CA GLU A 76 -13.26 -21.92 1.65
C GLU A 76 -12.14 -21.92 2.71
N ASP A 77 -11.91 -20.80 3.41
CA ASP A 77 -10.92 -20.73 4.49
C ASP A 77 -11.29 -21.66 5.68
N GLN A 78 -12.57 -21.85 5.98
CA GLN A 78 -13.02 -22.82 6.99
C GLN A 78 -12.80 -24.26 6.52
N GLU A 79 -13.11 -24.58 5.26
CA GLU A 79 -12.90 -25.90 4.69
C GLU A 79 -11.41 -26.25 4.62
N LEU A 80 -10.58 -25.31 4.17
CA LEU A 80 -9.12 -25.40 4.20
C LEU A 80 -8.61 -25.57 5.64
N SER A 81 -9.20 -24.85 6.61
CA SER A 81 -8.85 -25.02 8.02
C SER A 81 -9.19 -26.42 8.51
N LEU A 82 -10.34 -26.99 8.12
CA LEU A 82 -10.74 -28.34 8.52
C LEU A 82 -9.91 -29.42 7.83
N GLU A 83 -9.63 -29.26 6.55
CA GLU A 83 -8.78 -30.18 5.78
C GLU A 83 -7.33 -30.12 6.29
N THR A 84 -6.82 -28.92 6.58
CA THR A 84 -5.49 -28.74 7.15
C THR A 84 -5.42 -29.33 8.56
N LEU A 85 -6.46 -29.13 9.39
CA LEU A 85 -6.57 -29.79 10.70
C LEU A 85 -6.67 -31.31 10.60
N ALA A 86 -7.38 -31.83 9.59
CA ALA A 86 -7.51 -33.27 9.35
C ALA A 86 -6.21 -33.90 8.83
N THR A 87 -5.46 -33.16 8.00
CA THR A 87 -4.25 -33.65 7.33
C THR A 87 -3.00 -33.45 8.18
N TYR A 88 -2.87 -32.31 8.84
CA TYR A 88 -1.66 -31.90 9.56
C TYR A 88 -1.86 -31.75 11.08
N GLY A 89 -3.10 -31.87 11.58
CA GLY A 89 -3.43 -31.61 12.97
C GLY A 89 -3.41 -30.10 13.30
N PRO A 90 -3.71 -29.71 14.55
CA PRO A 90 -3.55 -28.33 15.00
C PRO A 90 -2.08 -27.92 14.89
N ILE A 91 -1.80 -26.94 14.02
CA ILE A 91 -0.45 -26.40 13.85
C ILE A 91 -0.09 -25.59 15.11
N ASP A 92 0.90 -26.05 15.88
CA ASP A 92 1.47 -25.26 16.99
C ASP A 92 2.37 -24.15 16.42
N VAL A 93 1.73 -23.05 16.03
CA VAL A 93 2.39 -21.84 15.51
C VAL A 93 3.42 -21.32 16.51
N ALA A 94 3.20 -21.48 17.82
CA ALA A 94 4.14 -21.04 18.84
C ALA A 94 5.43 -21.89 18.84
N GLY A 95 5.32 -23.19 18.58
CA GLY A 95 6.46 -24.08 18.36
C GLY A 95 7.29 -23.69 17.13
N LEU A 96 6.63 -23.49 15.99
CA LEU A 96 7.26 -23.06 14.73
C LEU A 96 8.02 -21.73 14.87
N VAL A 97 7.40 -20.75 15.52
CA VAL A 97 8.03 -19.42 15.73
C VAL A 97 9.27 -19.51 16.64
N ARG A 98 9.28 -20.42 17.63
CA ARG A 98 10.48 -20.66 18.46
C ARG A 98 11.61 -21.27 17.64
N GLN A 99 11.32 -22.31 16.87
CA GLN A 99 12.30 -23.00 16.02
C GLN A 99 12.98 -22.04 15.00
N VAL A 100 12.21 -21.15 14.39
CA VAL A 100 12.76 -20.16 13.44
C VAL A 100 13.67 -19.14 14.12
N ARG A 101 13.41 -18.79 15.40
CA ARG A 101 14.25 -17.87 16.16
C ARG A 101 15.53 -18.51 16.68
N GLU A 102 15.53 -19.80 16.93
CA GLU A 102 16.69 -20.55 17.44
C GLU A 102 17.62 -21.06 16.32
N GLY A 103 17.16 -21.01 15.06
CA GLY A 103 17.89 -21.50 13.90
C GLY A 103 18.63 -20.44 13.06
N ALA A 104 18.92 -19.25 13.60
CA ALA A 104 19.64 -18.18 12.91
C ALA A 104 20.97 -17.81 13.62
#